data_AF-A0A3D0T5D8-F1
#
_entry.id   AF-A0A3D0T5D8-F1
#
_cell.length_a   1.000
_cell.length_b   1.000
_cell.length_c   1.000
_cell.angle_alpha   90.00
_cell.angle_beta   90.00
_cell.angle_gamma   90.00
#
_symmetry.space_group_name_H-M   'P 1'
#
loop_
_entity.id
_entity.type
_entity.pdbx_description
1 polymer ?
#
loop_
_entity_poly.entity_id
_entity_poly.type
_entity_poly.pdbx_seq_one_letter_code
_entity_poly.pdbx_strand_id
1 'polypeptide(L)'
;AASDLEVATSIAREMVTEYGMSALGPINIKSRSMFGMWPAGDEGGASQTMQTSIDKEVKKIIDTCYKQAEDLLKKNKTKLDKVAKALLEKETLDTDEFEKLVGKKKITPWLIRENKNL
;
A
#
# COMPACT_ATOMS: atom_id res chain seq x y z
N ALA A 1 -1.37 -1.70 -14.11
CA ALA A 1 -2.27 -2.61 -13.37
C ALA A 1 -1.54 -3.83 -12.83
N ALA A 2 -0.97 -4.73 -13.66
CA ALA A 2 -0.29 -5.93 -13.14
C ALA A 2 0.85 -5.62 -12.16
N SER A 3 1.73 -4.65 -12.50
CA SER A 3 2.81 -4.19 -11.62
C SER A 3 2.29 -3.58 -10.31
N ASP A 4 1.22 -2.77 -10.35
CA ASP A 4 0.63 -2.18 -9.15
C ASP A 4 0.07 -3.25 -8.20
N LEU A 5 -0.59 -4.28 -8.75
CA LEU A 5 -1.12 -5.39 -7.99
C LEU A 5 -0.02 -6.22 -7.33
N GLU A 6 1.08 -6.46 -8.04
CA GLU A 6 2.25 -7.16 -7.51
C GLU A 6 2.85 -6.40 -6.31
N VAL A 7 3.11 -5.10 -6.48
CA VAL A 7 3.67 -4.24 -5.42
C VAL A 7 2.73 -4.18 -4.22
N ALA A 8 1.44 -3.92 -4.44
CA ALA A 8 0.45 -3.85 -3.37
C ALA A 8 0.35 -5.18 -2.60
N THR A 9 0.35 -6.30 -3.32
CA THR A 9 0.30 -7.64 -2.72
C THR A 9 1.55 -7.95 -1.90
N SER A 10 2.74 -7.56 -2.39
CA SER A 10 4.00 -7.73 -1.66
C SER A 10 3.97 -6.97 -0.34
N ILE A 11 3.59 -5.69 -0.37
CA ILE A 11 3.50 -4.84 0.83
C ILE A 11 2.50 -5.45 1.83
N ALA A 12 1.30 -5.83 1.36
CA ALA A 12 0.30 -6.46 2.23
C ALA A 12 0.81 -7.77 2.84
N ARG A 13 1.60 -8.56 2.10
CA ARG A 13 2.19 -9.80 2.61
C ARG A 13 3.27 -9.53 3.66
N GLU A 14 4.10 -8.52 3.49
CA GLU A 14 5.09 -8.10 4.50
C GLU A 14 4.39 -7.58 5.77
N MET A 15 3.32 -6.78 5.61
CA MET A 15 2.48 -6.34 6.73
C MET A 15 1.99 -7.51 7.57
N VAL A 16 1.54 -8.59 6.92
CA VAL A 16 1.03 -9.76 7.62
C VAL A 16 2.14 -10.62 8.21
N THR A 17 3.20 -10.90 7.44
CA THR A 17 4.19 -11.94 7.78
C THR A 17 5.43 -11.43 8.50
N GLU A 18 5.80 -10.15 8.35
CA GLU A 18 7.02 -9.58 8.94
C GLU A 18 6.69 -8.58 10.05
N TYR A 19 5.73 -7.70 9.80
CA TYR A 19 5.38 -6.61 10.71
C TYR A 19 4.27 -6.99 11.69
N GLY A 20 3.58 -8.12 11.49
CA GLY A 20 2.50 -8.59 12.36
C GLY A 20 1.30 -7.64 12.42
N MET A 21 1.06 -6.89 11.35
CA MET A 21 -0.03 -5.91 11.21
C MET A 21 -1.33 -6.56 10.72
N SER A 22 -1.70 -7.69 11.33
CA SER A 22 -2.91 -8.44 10.97
C SER A 22 -3.56 -9.06 12.20
N ALA A 23 -4.73 -9.69 12.01
CA ALA A 23 -5.39 -10.44 13.08
C ALA A 23 -4.59 -11.66 13.57
N LEU A 24 -3.53 -12.07 12.87
CA LEU A 24 -2.60 -13.12 13.30
C LEU A 24 -1.70 -12.67 14.47
N GLY A 25 -1.69 -11.37 14.76
CA GLY A 25 -0.92 -10.79 15.85
C GLY A 25 0.54 -10.47 15.49
N PRO A 26 1.31 -9.98 16.47
CA PRO A 26 2.66 -9.45 16.26
C PRO A 26 3.72 -10.56 16.19
N ILE A 27 3.55 -11.52 15.26
CA ILE A 27 4.48 -12.62 15.03
C ILE A 27 5.21 -12.45 13.69
N ASN A 28 6.49 -12.80 13.65
CA ASN A 28 7.25 -12.89 12.41
C ASN A 28 7.18 -14.33 11.88
N ILE A 29 6.50 -14.49 10.76
CA ILE A 29 6.20 -15.78 10.12
C ILE A 29 7.19 -16.07 8.98
N LYS A 30 7.99 -15.08 8.56
CA LYS A 30 9.07 -15.35 7.60
C LYS A 30 10.07 -16.29 8.26
N SER A 31 10.33 -17.42 7.60
CA SER A 31 11.44 -18.30 7.96
C SER A 31 12.72 -17.46 7.92
N ARG A 32 13.21 -17.10 9.10
CA ARG A 32 14.52 -16.48 9.23
C ARG A 32 15.49 -17.62 8.97
N SER A 33 16.04 -17.70 7.75
CA SER A 33 17.33 -18.35 7.54
C SER A 33 18.27 -17.68 8.55
N MET A 34 18.48 -18.35 9.68
CA MET A 34 19.30 -17.82 10.75
C MET A 34 20.71 -17.69 10.20
N PHE A 35 21.14 -16.44 10.08
CA PHE A 35 22.51 -15.98 10.09
C PHE A 35 23.54 -17.09 10.38
N GLY A 36 24.11 -17.67 9.32
CA GLY A 36 25.45 -18.27 9.35
C GLY A 36 25.68 -19.61 10.07
N MET A 37 24.67 -20.44 10.38
CA MET A 37 24.95 -21.78 10.94
C MET A 37 24.16 -22.91 10.23
N TRP A 38 24.85 -23.58 9.31
CA TRP A 38 24.48 -24.83 8.61
C TRP A 38 23.24 -24.82 7.70
N PRO A 39 23.18 -25.73 6.70
CA PRO A 39 22.00 -25.90 5.87
C PRO A 39 20.96 -26.62 6.73
N ALA A 40 20.20 -25.87 7.52
CA ALA A 40 18.98 -26.39 8.10
C ALA A 40 18.08 -26.78 6.92
N GLY A 41 17.76 -28.07 6.86
CA GLY A 41 16.85 -28.63 5.88
C GLY A 41 15.54 -27.84 5.83
N ASP A 42 14.91 -27.95 4.67
CA ASP A 42 13.66 -27.35 4.24
C ASP A 42 12.46 -27.70 5.15
N GLU A 43 12.43 -27.16 6.38
CA GLU A 43 11.32 -27.38 7.35
C GLU A 43 10.74 -26.09 7.94
N GLY A 44 11.23 -24.91 7.55
CA GLY A 44 10.85 -23.63 8.17
C GLY A 44 9.60 -22.93 7.59
N GLY A 45 8.84 -23.59 6.71
CA GLY A 45 7.65 -23.00 6.10
C GLY A 45 6.47 -22.92 7.09
N ALA A 46 5.68 -21.85 7.01
CA ALA A 46 4.40 -21.79 7.68
C ALA A 46 3.52 -23.00 7.27
N SER A 47 2.83 -23.62 8.23
CA SER A 47 1.93 -24.75 7.94
C SER A 47 0.87 -24.38 6.89
N GLN A 48 0.30 -25.35 6.18
CA GLN A 48 -0.73 -25.08 5.16
C GLN A 48 -1.89 -24.23 5.73
N THR A 49 -2.29 -24.50 6.98
CA THR A 49 -3.30 -23.73 7.70
C THR A 49 -2.86 -22.29 7.97
N MET A 50 -1.59 -22.08 8.30
CA MET A 50 -1.01 -20.76 8.48
C MET A 50 -0.90 -20.00 7.15
N GLN A 51 -0.46 -20.63 6.07
CA GLN A 51 -0.43 -20.02 4.72
C GLN A 51 -1.82 -19.59 4.28
N THR A 52 -2.82 -20.46 4.48
CA THR A 52 -4.22 -20.12 4.19
C THR A 52 -4.70 -18.92 5.01
N SER A 53 -4.25 -18.80 6.25
CA SER A 53 -4.59 -17.67 7.12
C SER A 53 -3.89 -16.38 6.68
N ILE A 54 -2.63 -16.46 6.23
CA ILE A 54 -1.89 -15.35 5.64
C ILE A 54 -2.60 -14.84 4.39
N ASP A 55 -2.94 -15.73 3.45
CA ASP A 55 -3.60 -15.35 2.20
C ASP A 55 -4.95 -14.66 2.43
N LYS A 56 -5.70 -15.10 3.46
CA LYS A 56 -6.95 -14.46 3.88
C LYS A 56 -6.74 -13.03 4.36
N GLU A 57 -5.75 -12.80 5.22
CA GLU A 57 -5.46 -11.45 5.73
C GLU A 57 -4.91 -10.53 4.64
N VAL A 58 -4.03 -11.04 3.76
CA VAL A 58 -3.54 -10.28 2.60
C VAL A 58 -4.70 -9.86 1.71
N LYS A 59 -5.58 -10.80 1.33
CA LYS A 59 -6.76 -10.49 0.52
C LYS A 59 -7.64 -9.44 1.18
N LYS A 60 -7.90 -9.57 2.48
CA LYS A 60 -8.70 -8.61 3.25
C LYS A 60 -8.11 -7.20 3.21
N ILE A 61 -6.79 -7.06 3.34
CA ILE A 61 -6.11 -5.76 3.23
C ILE A 61 -6.29 -5.18 1.83
N ILE A 62 -6.01 -5.96 0.79
CA ILE A 62 -6.12 -5.52 -0.61
C ILE A 62 -7.56 -5.10 -0.94
N ASP A 63 -8.55 -5.93 -0.61
CA ASP A 63 -9.97 -5.63 -0.88
C ASP A 63 -10.42 -4.35 -0.16
N THR A 64 -9.96 -4.15 1.08
CA THR A 64 -10.26 -2.94 1.87
C THR A 64 -9.65 -1.69 1.22
N CYS A 65 -8.36 -1.73 0.89
CA CYS A 65 -7.66 -0.61 0.26
C CYS A 65 -8.25 -0.29 -1.11
N TYR A 66 -8.57 -1.32 -1.90
CA TYR A 66 -9.20 -1.14 -3.21
C TYR A 66 -10.55 -0.44 -3.10
N LYS A 67 -11.42 -0.91 -2.19
CA LYS A 67 -12.72 -0.29 -1.95
C LYS A 67 -12.59 1.15 -1.47
N GLN A 68 -11.65 1.42 -0.56
CA GLN A 68 -11.38 2.79 -0.10
C GLN A 68 -10.92 3.71 -1.23
N ALA A 69 -10.02 3.22 -2.10
CA ALA A 69 -9.55 3.97 -3.26
C ALA A 69 -10.71 4.23 -4.24
N GLU A 70 -11.52 3.22 -4.53
CA GLU A 70 -12.70 3.35 -5.39
C GLU A 70 -13.69 4.39 -4.84
N ASP A 71 -14.01 4.31 -3.55
CA ASP A 71 -14.90 5.26 -2.89
C ASP A 71 -14.33 6.69 -2.89
N LEU A 72 -13.02 6.84 -2.69
CA LEU A 72 -12.34 8.13 -2.76
C LEU A 72 -12.41 8.74 -4.16
N LEU A 73 -12.15 7.94 -5.19
CA LEU A 73 -12.23 8.36 -6.59
C LEU A 73 -13.67 8.71 -6.98
N LYS A 74 -14.66 7.90 -6.58
CA LYS A 74 -16.09 8.20 -6.79
C LYS A 74 -16.51 9.51 -6.14
N LYS A 75 -16.11 9.75 -4.88
CA LYS A 75 -16.38 11.01 -4.17
C LYS A 75 -15.75 12.23 -4.86
N ASN A 76 -14.65 12.05 -5.58
CA ASN A 76 -13.93 13.11 -6.28
C ASN A 76 -14.09 13.05 -7.81
N LYS A 77 -15.12 12.36 -8.32
CA LYS A 77 -15.28 12.10 -9.76
C LYS A 77 -15.22 13.36 -10.62
N THR A 78 -15.85 14.46 -10.18
CA THR A 78 -15.79 15.75 -10.89
C THR A 78 -14.36 16.29 -11.02
N LYS A 79 -13.50 16.09 -10.03
CA LYS A 79 -12.09 16.50 -10.10
C LYS A 79 -11.30 15.59 -11.04
N LEU A 80 -11.57 14.28 -10.98
CA LEU A 80 -10.96 13.30 -11.87
C LEU A 80 -11.28 13.62 -13.34
N ASP A 81 -12.54 13.94 -13.66
CA ASP A 81 -12.96 14.31 -15.01
C ASP A 81 -12.26 15.58 -15.52
N LYS A 82 -12.03 16.57 -14.64
CA LYS A 82 -11.27 17.79 -14.98
C LYS A 82 -9.82 17.48 -15.32
N VAL A 83 -9.16 16.66 -14.50
CA VAL A 83 -7.78 16.25 -14.72
C VAL A 83 -7.66 15.45 -16.02
N ALA A 84 -8.57 14.50 -16.26
CA ALA A 84 -8.58 13.70 -17.49
C ALA A 84 -8.72 14.57 -18.74
N LYS A 85 -9.65 15.54 -18.74
CA LYS A 85 -9.80 16.49 -19.85
C LYS A 85 -8.53 17.31 -20.09
N ALA A 86 -7.93 17.83 -19.02
CA ALA A 86 -6.70 18.62 -19.14
C ALA A 86 -5.52 17.79 -19.67
N LEU A 87 -5.40 16.52 -19.26
CA LEU A 87 -4.38 15.61 -19.78
C LEU A 87 -4.61 15.21 -21.24
N LEU A 88 -5.86 15.15 -21.71
CA LEU A 88 -6.15 14.94 -23.13
C LEU A 88 -5.69 16.12 -23.99
N GLU A 89 -5.69 17.34 -23.44
CA GLU A 89 -5.27 18.55 -24.16
C GLU A 89 -3.75 18.78 -24.11
N LYS A 90 -3.11 18.48 -22.97
CA LYS A 90 -1.70 18.85 -22.70
C LYS A 90 -0.74 17.67 -22.58
N GLU A 91 -1.25 16.44 -22.54
CA GLU A 91 -0.52 15.18 -22.27
C GLU A 91 0.14 15.08 -20.89
N THR A 92 0.55 16.20 -20.31
CA THR A 92 1.21 16.31 -19.01
C THR A 92 0.64 17.49 -18.22
N LEU A 93 0.70 17.40 -16.89
CA LEU A 93 0.35 18.49 -15.98
C LEU A 93 1.46 18.61 -14.95
N ASP A 94 1.93 19.83 -14.71
CA ASP A 94 2.79 20.10 -13.58
C ASP A 94 1.98 20.16 -12.25
N THR A 95 2.69 20.32 -11.14
CA THR A 95 2.05 20.35 -9.82
C THR A 95 1.10 21.54 -9.67
N ASP A 96 1.47 22.73 -10.14
CA ASP A 96 0.67 23.94 -9.99
C ASP A 96 -0.60 23.88 -10.84
N GLU A 97 -0.51 23.33 -12.05
CA GLU A 97 -1.64 23.05 -12.94
C GLU A 97 -2.59 22.01 -12.33
N PHE A 98 -2.06 20.93 -11.77
CA PHE A 98 -2.86 19.91 -11.11
C PHE A 98 -3.58 20.47 -9.87
N GLU A 99 -2.88 21.23 -9.02
CA GLU A 99 -3.46 21.85 -7.83
C GLU A 99 -4.56 22.86 -8.16
N LYS A 100 -4.47 23.58 -9.29
CA LYS A 100 -5.57 24.45 -9.78
C LYS A 100 -6.84 23.65 -10.09
N LEU A 101 -6.72 22.38 -10.50
CA LEU A 101 -7.86 21.53 -10.84
C LEU A 101 -8.45 20.82 -9.61
N VAL A 102 -7.61 20.30 -8.72
CA VAL A 102 -8.05 19.44 -7.60
C VAL A 102 -8.06 20.14 -6.24
N GLY A 103 -7.48 21.33 -6.16
CA GLY A 103 -7.23 22.09 -4.94
C GLY A 103 -5.88 21.76 -4.30
N LYS A 104 -5.34 22.72 -3.54
CA LYS A 104 -4.06 22.53 -2.83
C LYS A 104 -4.13 21.42 -1.80
N LYS A 105 -3.01 20.73 -1.60
CA LYS A 105 -2.85 19.76 -0.52
C LYS A 105 -3.12 20.45 0.82
N LYS A 106 -4.09 19.95 1.58
CA LYS A 106 -4.29 20.39 2.97
C LYS A 106 -3.16 19.81 3.81
N ILE A 107 -2.18 20.64 4.16
CA ILE A 107 -1.07 20.26 5.03
C ILE A 107 -1.60 20.27 6.46
N THR A 108 -1.48 19.14 7.15
CA THR A 108 -1.85 19.05 8.55
C THR A 108 -0.76 19.62 9.46
N PRO A 109 -1.09 20.13 10.65
CA PRO A 109 -0.13 20.85 11.51
C PRO A 109 1.14 20.07 11.88
N TRP A 110 1.09 18.74 11.97
CA TRP A 110 2.28 17.94 12.32
C TRP A 110 3.34 17.94 11.20
N LEU A 111 2.93 17.99 9.93
CA LEU A 111 3.83 18.09 8.76
C LEU A 111 4.51 19.46 8.66
N ILE A 112 3.89 20.51 9.19
CA ILE A 112 4.46 21.88 9.20
C ILE A 112 5.58 21.99 10.25
N ARG A 113 5.53 21.16 11.29
CA ARG A 113 6.46 21.22 12.43
C ARG A 113 7.81 20.59 12.13
N GLU A 114 7.87 19.56 11.27
CA GLU A 114 9.11 18.91 10.85
C GLU A 114 9.92 19.76 9.85
N ASN A 115 9.26 20.42 8.90
CA ASN A 115 9.92 21.26 7.89
C ASN A 115 10.46 22.62 8.41
N LYS A 116 10.26 22.94 9.69
CA LYS A 116 10.85 24.13 10.34
C LYS A 116 12.08 23.81 11.19
N ASN A 117 12.44 22.53 11.33
CA ASN A 117 13.58 22.06 12.12
C ASN A 117 14.72 21.51 11.24
N LEU A 118 14.70 21.84 9.94
CA LEU A 118 15.77 21.66 8.95
C LEU A 118 16.09 23.03 8.36
#